data_AF-A0A1Y4DQ71-F1
#
_entry.id   AF-A0A1Y4DQ71-F1
#
_cell.length_a   1.000
_cell.length_b   1.000
_cell.length_c   1.000
_cell.angle_alpha   90.00
_cell.angle_beta   90.00
_cell.angle_gamma   90.00
#
_symmetry.space_group_name_H-M   'P 1'
#
loop_
_entity.id
_entity.type
_entity.pdbx_description
1 polymer ?
#
loop_
_entity_poly.entity_id
_entity_poly.type
_entity_poly.pdbx_seq_one_letter_code
_entity_poly.pdbx_strand_id
1 'polypeptide(L)'
;MSEVAARALPARVALVSAGGGDAASTLLADATEALPVYARLSGVAAPELVRAVAGADVARCDTVLLALALGSAAPRVEELPLSYAPAGARVYALLCVNDDPGIATHALAALEERSEERGLVWCGGLVVGDAGLLPDMARRPRMGWARRRVSEALDRLVLALLAGEDAGEQYVRPSRYARLTCRAR
;
A
#
# COMPACT_ATOMS: atom_id res chain seq x y z
N MET A 1 -26.70 -0.34 22.31
CA MET A 1 -26.18 -1.36 21.37
C MET A 1 -25.77 -0.59 20.13
N SER A 2 -24.49 -0.22 20.02
CA SER A 2 -24.02 0.64 18.94
C SER A 2 -24.17 -0.08 17.60
N GLU A 3 -24.87 0.61 16.72
CA GLU A 3 -25.01 0.34 15.30
C GLU A 3 -23.60 0.32 14.69
N VAL A 4 -23.05 -0.88 14.48
CA VAL A 4 -21.94 -1.06 13.54
C VAL A 4 -22.55 -0.76 12.18
N ALA A 5 -22.50 0.52 11.79
CA ALA A 5 -22.84 0.94 10.44
C ALA A 5 -22.12 -0.03 9.50
N ALA A 6 -22.89 -0.76 8.67
CA ALA A 6 -22.33 -1.73 7.75
C ALA A 6 -21.22 -1.03 6.95
N ARG A 7 -19.98 -1.42 7.21
CA ARG A 7 -18.78 -0.72 6.73
C ARG A 7 -18.74 -0.94 5.22
N ALA A 8 -19.08 0.09 4.44
CA ALA A 8 -19.24 -0.05 3.00
C ALA A 8 -17.93 -0.52 2.35
N LEU A 9 -17.99 -1.58 1.56
CA LEU A 9 -16.84 -2.11 0.83
C LEU A 9 -16.30 -1.02 -0.12
N PRO A 10 -14.98 -0.99 -0.39
CA PRO A 10 -14.42 -0.05 -1.36
C PRO A 10 -15.08 -0.22 -2.73
N ALA A 11 -15.60 0.86 -3.30
CA ALA A 11 -16.11 0.86 -4.66
C ALA A 11 -15.07 1.39 -5.64
N ARG A 12 -14.27 2.39 -5.23
CA ARG A 12 -13.26 3.03 -6.08
C ARG A 12 -11.97 3.28 -5.30
N VAL A 13 -10.88 2.70 -5.79
CA VAL A 13 -9.57 2.76 -5.14
C VAL A 13 -8.63 3.61 -6.00
N ALA A 14 -8.17 4.73 -5.44
CA ALA A 14 -7.11 5.53 -6.03
C ALA A 14 -5.76 4.83 -5.80
N LEU A 15 -5.07 4.48 -6.89
CA LEU A 15 -3.72 3.98 -6.89
C LEU A 15 -2.76 5.17 -7.01
N VAL A 16 -2.16 5.57 -5.89
CA VAL A 16 -1.24 6.70 -5.82
C VAL A 16 0.19 6.16 -5.73
N SER A 17 1.05 6.58 -6.65
CA SER A 17 2.49 6.28 -6.59
C SER A 17 3.25 7.59 -6.39
N ALA A 18 3.87 7.74 -5.23
CA ALA A 18 4.62 8.94 -4.85
C ALA A 18 6.11 8.59 -4.68
N GLY A 19 7.01 9.50 -5.10
CA GLY A 19 8.45 9.36 -4.89
C GLY A 19 9.22 8.48 -5.89
N GLY A 20 8.63 8.15 -7.05
CA GLY A 20 9.37 7.74 -8.25
C GLY A 20 10.23 6.46 -8.17
N GLY A 21 10.08 5.63 -7.13
CA GLY A 21 10.92 4.44 -6.94
C GLY A 21 10.40 3.19 -7.65
N ASP A 22 11.31 2.44 -8.28
CA ASP A 22 11.02 1.13 -8.91
C ASP A 22 10.43 0.13 -7.91
N ALA A 23 10.88 0.17 -6.66
CA ALA A 23 10.40 -0.70 -5.58
C ALA A 23 8.91 -0.45 -5.25
N ALA A 24 8.54 0.80 -5.02
CA ALA A 24 7.16 1.19 -4.72
C ALA A 24 6.23 0.90 -5.91
N SER A 25 6.70 1.19 -7.14
CA SER A 25 5.97 0.89 -8.38
C SER A 25 5.74 -0.61 -8.55
N THR A 26 6.74 -1.43 -8.24
CA THR A 26 6.64 -2.90 -8.28
C THR A 26 5.60 -3.41 -7.29
N LEU A 27 5.62 -2.90 -6.06
CA LEU A 27 4.68 -3.34 -5.02
C LEU A 27 3.24 -2.91 -5.33
N LEU A 28 3.06 -1.70 -5.87
CA LEU A 28 1.75 -1.21 -6.32
C LEU A 28 1.22 -2.02 -7.51
N ALA A 29 2.08 -2.41 -8.45
CA ALA A 29 1.71 -3.28 -9.56
C ALA A 29 1.24 -4.65 -9.04
N ASP A 30 1.98 -5.24 -8.09
CA ASP A 30 1.59 -6.52 -7.48
C ASP A 30 0.21 -6.45 -6.80
N ALA A 31 -0.09 -5.33 -6.11
CA ALA A 31 -1.37 -5.08 -5.46
C ALA A 31 -2.51 -4.89 -6.47
N THR A 32 -2.23 -4.14 -7.54
CA THR A 32 -3.18 -3.87 -8.64
C THR A 32 -3.61 -5.17 -9.32
N GLU A 33 -2.67 -6.10 -9.53
CA GLU A 33 -2.96 -7.43 -10.07
C GLU A 33 -3.74 -8.31 -9.08
N ALA A 34 -3.43 -8.20 -7.78
CA ALA A 34 -4.02 -9.03 -6.74
C ALA A 34 -5.47 -8.67 -6.42
N LEU A 35 -5.81 -7.38 -6.40
CA LEU A 35 -7.14 -6.87 -6.04
C LEU A 35 -8.31 -7.56 -6.77
N PRO A 36 -8.38 -7.60 -8.11
CA PRO A 36 -9.49 -8.24 -8.81
C PRO A 36 -9.51 -9.77 -8.60
N VAL A 37 -8.35 -10.39 -8.39
CA VAL A 37 -8.25 -11.83 -8.10
C VAL A 37 -8.86 -12.14 -6.74
N TYR A 38 -8.46 -11.40 -5.70
CA TYR A 38 -8.99 -11.60 -4.35
C TYR A 38 -10.46 -11.19 -4.24
N ALA A 39 -10.90 -10.15 -4.94
CA ALA A 39 -12.32 -9.81 -5.00
C ALA A 39 -13.15 -11.01 -5.51
N ARG A 40 -12.69 -11.63 -6.60
CA ARG A 40 -13.33 -12.83 -7.17
C ARG A 40 -13.31 -14.02 -6.20
N LEU A 41 -12.17 -14.28 -5.55
CA LEU A 41 -12.03 -15.40 -4.61
C LEU A 41 -12.88 -15.23 -3.35
N SER A 42 -13.04 -13.98 -2.89
CA SER A 42 -13.85 -13.64 -1.73
C SER A 42 -15.33 -13.44 -2.05
N GLY A 43 -15.74 -13.55 -3.32
CA GLY A 43 -17.13 -13.39 -3.74
C GLY A 43 -17.67 -11.96 -3.61
N VAL A 44 -16.79 -10.95 -3.63
CA VAL A 44 -17.15 -9.53 -3.53
C VAL A 44 -16.96 -8.82 -4.88
N ALA A 45 -17.65 -7.69 -5.08
CA ALA A 45 -17.44 -6.86 -6.25
C ALA A 45 -16.01 -6.32 -6.26
N ALA A 46 -15.32 -6.40 -7.40
CA ALA A 46 -14.00 -5.78 -7.55
C ALA A 46 -14.14 -4.25 -7.60
N PRO A 47 -13.34 -3.50 -6.82
CA PRO A 47 -13.36 -2.05 -6.90
C PRO A 47 -12.86 -1.55 -8.25
N GLU A 48 -13.35 -0.39 -8.70
CA GLU A 48 -12.76 0.36 -9.80
C GLU A 48 -11.38 0.86 -9.37
N LEU A 49 -10.33 0.44 -10.07
CA LEU A 49 -8.98 0.89 -9.80
C LEU A 49 -8.66 2.12 -10.65
N VAL A 50 -8.42 3.25 -9.99
CA VAL A 50 -8.11 4.52 -10.63
C VAL A 50 -6.63 4.82 -10.45
N ARG A 51 -5.84 4.79 -11.54
CA ARG A 51 -4.47 5.30 -11.49
C ARG A 51 -4.49 6.81 -11.32
N ALA A 52 -4.15 7.28 -10.12
CA ALA A 52 -4.19 8.69 -9.81
C ALA A 52 -2.92 9.39 -10.29
N VAL A 53 -3.09 10.31 -11.23
CA VAL A 53 -2.01 11.20 -11.72
C VAL A 53 -2.24 12.66 -11.31
N ALA A 54 -3.48 12.99 -10.93
CA ALA A 54 -3.87 14.30 -10.44
C ALA A 54 -4.78 14.17 -9.20
N GLY A 55 -4.89 15.25 -8.43
CA GLY A 55 -5.77 15.29 -7.25
C GLY A 55 -7.23 14.96 -7.57
N ALA A 56 -7.73 15.36 -8.75
CA ALA A 56 -9.09 15.05 -9.19
C ALA A 56 -9.38 13.54 -9.31
N ASP A 57 -8.35 12.71 -9.59
CA ASP A 57 -8.50 11.26 -9.59
C ASP A 57 -8.70 10.70 -8.18
N VAL A 58 -8.05 11.30 -7.19
CA VAL A 58 -8.18 10.91 -5.78
C VAL A 58 -9.54 11.36 -5.23
N ALA A 59 -10.00 12.56 -5.61
CA ALA A 59 -11.26 13.14 -5.13
C ALA A 59 -12.53 12.34 -5.45
N ARG A 60 -12.46 11.45 -6.45
CA ARG A 60 -13.58 10.58 -6.85
C ARG A 60 -13.53 9.18 -6.25
N CYS A 61 -12.55 8.89 -5.40
CA CYS A 61 -12.31 7.56 -4.83
C CYS A 61 -12.64 7.53 -3.33
N ASP A 62 -13.25 6.44 -2.87
CA ASP A 62 -13.57 6.21 -1.44
C ASP A 62 -12.39 5.59 -0.67
N THR A 63 -11.37 5.14 -1.38
CA THR A 63 -10.20 4.47 -0.82
C THR A 63 -8.94 4.91 -1.57
N VAL A 64 -7.85 5.10 -0.84
CA VAL A 64 -6.53 5.46 -1.36
C VAL A 64 -5.53 4.36 -1.00
N LEU A 65 -4.90 3.77 -2.01
CA LEU A 65 -3.74 2.90 -1.86
C LEU A 65 -2.50 3.69 -2.29
N LEU A 66 -1.73 4.11 -1.29
CA LEU A 66 -0.54 4.95 -1.47
C LEU A 66 0.72 4.08 -1.47
N ALA A 67 1.50 4.13 -2.55
CA ALA A 67 2.82 3.53 -2.61
C ALA A 67 3.91 4.61 -2.57
N LEU A 68 4.88 4.44 -1.67
CA LEU A 68 5.95 5.41 -1.43
C LEU A 68 7.29 4.71 -1.21
N ALA A 69 8.33 5.17 -1.90
CA ALA A 69 9.71 4.84 -1.57
C ALA A 69 10.23 5.90 -0.58
N LEU A 70 10.72 5.44 0.58
CA LEU A 70 11.25 6.28 1.64
C LEU A 70 12.76 6.51 1.46
N GLY A 71 13.22 7.68 1.90
CA GLY A 71 14.63 8.08 1.80
C GLY A 71 14.77 9.58 1.56
N SER A 72 15.97 10.03 1.21
CA SER A 72 16.29 11.46 1.05
C SER A 72 15.55 12.16 -0.08
N ALA A 73 15.12 11.42 -1.11
CA ALA A 73 14.37 11.95 -2.25
C ALA A 73 12.86 11.68 -2.16
N ALA A 74 12.38 11.15 -1.03
CA ALA A 74 10.97 10.88 -0.85
C ALA A 74 10.17 12.19 -0.75
N PRO A 75 9.00 12.31 -1.40
CA PRO A 75 8.10 13.42 -1.18
C PRO A 75 7.69 13.43 0.29
N ARG A 76 7.47 14.63 0.82
CA ARG A 76 7.00 14.77 2.19
C ARG A 76 5.55 14.32 2.28
N VAL A 77 5.13 13.87 3.46
CA VAL A 77 3.75 13.39 3.67
C VAL A 77 2.72 14.49 3.35
N GLU A 78 3.06 15.75 3.58
CA GLU A 78 2.20 16.90 3.32
C GLU A 78 2.01 17.18 1.82
N GLU A 79 2.93 16.71 0.98
CA GLU A 79 2.90 16.87 -0.49
C GLU A 79 2.03 15.77 -1.15
N LEU A 80 1.64 14.75 -0.40
CA LEU A 80 0.83 13.66 -0.92
C LEU A 80 -0.58 14.14 -1.25
N PRO A 81 -1.23 13.56 -2.29
CA PRO A 81 -2.54 14.00 -2.74
C PRO A 81 -3.69 13.56 -1.81
N LEU A 82 -3.40 13.24 -0.54
CA LEU A 82 -4.39 12.90 0.48
C LEU A 82 -5.37 14.06 0.73
N SER A 83 -4.93 15.30 0.52
CA SER A 83 -5.79 16.48 0.65
C SER A 83 -6.96 16.49 -0.34
N TYR A 84 -6.87 15.76 -1.45
CA TYR A 84 -7.95 15.66 -2.43
C TYR A 84 -8.94 14.54 -2.10
N ALA A 85 -8.60 13.59 -1.23
CA ALA A 85 -9.50 12.49 -0.88
C ALA A 85 -10.76 13.02 -0.16
N PRO A 86 -11.94 12.45 -0.44
CA PRO A 86 -13.16 12.86 0.24
C PRO A 86 -13.11 12.48 1.72
N ALA A 87 -13.83 13.23 2.55
CA ALA A 87 -13.94 12.94 3.98
C ALA A 87 -14.45 11.50 4.21
N GLY A 88 -13.84 10.79 5.15
CA GLY A 88 -14.12 9.39 5.44
C GLY A 88 -13.47 8.39 4.47
N ALA A 89 -12.74 8.85 3.45
CA ALA A 89 -12.01 7.93 2.58
C ALA A 89 -10.95 7.15 3.35
N ARG A 90 -10.77 5.88 3.00
CA ARG A 90 -9.80 5.00 3.67
C ARG A 90 -8.42 5.16 3.07
N VAL A 91 -7.38 5.07 3.88
CA VAL A 91 -6.00 5.19 3.44
C VAL A 91 -5.21 3.94 3.85
N TYR A 92 -4.61 3.28 2.85
CA TYR A 92 -3.68 2.16 3.02
C TYR A 92 -2.33 2.54 2.41
N ALA A 93 -1.24 2.17 3.07
CA ALA A 93 0.11 2.50 2.60
C ALA A 93 0.95 1.26 2.21
N LEU A 94 1.79 1.43 1.20
CA LEU A 94 2.82 0.51 0.75
C LEU A 94 4.15 1.27 0.79
N LEU A 95 4.93 1.07 1.85
CA LEU A 95 6.17 1.79 2.09
C LEU A 95 7.38 0.92 1.77
N CYS A 96 8.29 1.44 0.96
CA CYS A 96 9.53 0.77 0.58
C CYS A 96 10.71 1.47 1.25
N VAL A 97 11.53 0.72 1.98
CA VAL A 97 12.73 1.24 2.66
C VAL A 97 13.93 0.31 2.44
N ASN A 98 15.13 0.86 2.29
CA ASN A 98 16.36 0.08 2.12
C ASN A 98 17.14 -0.08 3.42
N ASP A 99 17.38 1.01 4.14
CA ASP A 99 18.40 1.03 5.19
C ASP A 99 17.81 1.07 6.61
N ASP A 100 17.08 2.14 6.94
CA ASP A 100 16.66 2.44 8.31
C ASP A 100 15.15 2.16 8.54
N PRO A 101 14.79 1.15 9.34
CA PRO A 101 13.40 0.90 9.73
C PRO A 101 12.74 2.07 10.45
N GLY A 102 13.51 2.92 11.17
CA GLY A 102 12.99 4.06 11.92
C GLY A 102 12.31 5.09 11.02
N ILE A 103 12.82 5.29 9.80
CA ILE A 103 12.19 6.17 8.80
C ILE A 103 10.78 5.71 8.48
N ALA A 104 10.54 4.39 8.39
CA ALA A 104 9.22 3.86 8.10
C ALA A 104 8.24 4.07 9.25
N THR A 105 8.69 3.90 10.50
CA THR A 105 7.85 4.21 11.68
C THR A 105 7.42 5.67 11.70
N HIS A 106 8.35 6.61 11.44
CA HIS A 106 8.01 8.02 11.36
C HIS A 106 7.07 8.33 10.19
N ALA A 107 7.27 7.70 9.03
CA ALA A 107 6.40 7.90 7.88
C ALA A 107 4.97 7.38 8.13
N LEU A 108 4.80 6.22 8.78
CA LEU A 108 3.49 5.69 9.15
C LEU A 108 2.77 6.62 10.13
N ALA A 109 3.43 7.05 11.20
CA ALA A 109 2.85 7.97 12.17
C ALA A 109 2.43 9.31 11.52
N ALA A 110 3.27 9.86 10.64
CA ALA A 110 2.94 11.08 9.91
C ALA A 110 1.76 10.88 8.94
N LEU A 111 1.65 9.71 8.30
CA LEU A 111 0.50 9.38 7.44
C LEU A 111 -0.79 9.23 8.23
N GLU A 112 -0.73 8.61 9.41
CA GLU A 112 -1.86 8.48 10.33
C GLU A 112 -2.33 9.87 10.79
N GLU A 113 -1.45 10.67 11.38
CA GLU A 113 -1.75 12.04 11.83
C GLU A 113 -2.34 12.87 10.67
N ARG A 114 -1.73 12.79 9.49
CA ARG A 114 -2.21 13.51 8.31
C ARG A 114 -3.58 13.03 7.84
N SER A 115 -3.86 11.73 7.96
CA SER A 115 -5.17 11.18 7.62
C SER A 115 -6.23 11.71 8.57
N GLU A 116 -5.94 11.71 9.88
CA GLU A 116 -6.84 12.23 10.92
C GLU A 116 -7.14 13.72 10.73
N GLU A 117 -6.12 14.55 10.52
CA GLU A 117 -6.27 15.99 10.24
C GLU A 117 -7.20 16.29 9.06
N ARG A 118 -7.27 15.37 8.09
CA ARG A 118 -8.06 15.49 6.87
C ARG A 118 -9.43 14.82 6.98
N GLY A 119 -9.76 14.24 8.13
CA GLY A 119 -10.99 13.48 8.33
C GLY A 119 -11.03 12.20 7.48
N LEU A 120 -9.88 11.63 7.15
CA LEU A 120 -9.73 10.34 6.48
C LEU A 120 -9.65 9.22 7.51
N VAL A 121 -9.85 7.98 7.08
CA VAL A 121 -9.71 6.79 7.93
C VAL A 121 -8.38 6.11 7.61
N TRP A 122 -7.38 6.29 8.48
CA TRP A 122 -6.16 5.50 8.41
C TRP A 122 -6.49 4.03 8.64
N CYS A 123 -5.99 3.14 7.76
CA CYS A 123 -6.23 1.69 7.84
C CYS A 123 -4.93 0.89 7.88
N GLY A 124 -3.79 1.56 8.14
CA GLY A 124 -2.48 0.93 8.27
C GLY A 124 -1.68 0.82 6.96
N GLY A 125 -0.58 0.07 7.04
CA GLY A 125 0.37 0.00 5.93
C GLY A 125 1.33 -1.18 6.00
N LEU A 126 1.82 -1.57 4.82
CA LEU A 126 2.87 -2.56 4.65
C LEU A 126 4.20 -1.86 4.38
N VAL A 127 5.16 -2.05 5.28
CA VAL A 127 6.55 -1.65 5.10
C VAL A 127 7.35 -2.85 4.60
N VAL A 128 8.04 -2.67 3.48
CA VAL A 128 9.01 -3.62 2.96
C VAL A 128 10.42 -3.05 3.14
N GLY A 129 11.23 -3.70 3.97
CA GLY A 129 12.67 -3.44 4.09
C GLY A 129 13.47 -4.11 2.96
N ASP A 130 14.74 -3.73 2.78
CA ASP A 130 15.57 -4.17 1.65
C ASP A 130 14.85 -4.01 0.29
N ALA A 131 14.04 -2.96 0.14
CA ALA A 131 13.05 -2.83 -0.93
C ALA A 131 13.64 -2.72 -2.34
N GLY A 132 14.90 -2.33 -2.48
CA GLY A 132 15.64 -2.31 -3.75
C GLY A 132 15.75 -3.69 -4.39
N LEU A 133 15.50 -4.77 -3.63
CA LEU A 133 15.41 -6.13 -4.17
C LEU A 133 14.10 -6.41 -4.90
N LEU A 134 13.04 -5.62 -4.66
CA LEU A 134 11.70 -5.88 -5.19
C LEU A 134 11.64 -5.98 -6.73
N PRO A 135 12.27 -5.09 -7.52
CA PRO A 135 12.22 -5.20 -8.98
C PRO A 135 12.82 -6.50 -9.51
N ASP A 136 13.91 -6.99 -8.91
CA ASP A 136 14.50 -8.27 -9.31
C ASP A 136 13.65 -9.45 -8.82
N MET A 137 13.16 -9.36 -7.58
CA MET A 137 12.24 -10.31 -7.01
C MET A 137 10.98 -10.48 -7.86
N ALA A 138 10.44 -9.42 -8.48
CA ALA A 138 9.23 -9.47 -9.29
C ALA A 138 9.27 -10.50 -10.43
N ARG A 139 10.49 -10.84 -10.89
CA ARG A 139 10.74 -11.84 -11.95
C ARG A 139 10.74 -13.29 -11.43
N ARG A 140 10.59 -13.48 -10.11
CA ARG A 140 10.58 -14.79 -9.44
C ARG A 140 9.13 -15.22 -9.15
N PRO A 141 8.87 -16.53 -8.91
CA PRO A 141 7.55 -17.00 -8.52
C PRO A 141 7.05 -16.36 -7.20
N ARG A 142 5.79 -15.87 -7.16
CA ARG A 142 5.17 -15.25 -5.97
C ARG A 142 5.23 -16.17 -4.74
N MET A 143 4.91 -17.45 -4.90
CA MET A 143 4.97 -18.45 -3.81
C MET A 143 6.33 -19.16 -3.67
N GLY A 144 7.37 -18.66 -4.35
CA GLY A 144 8.74 -19.16 -4.24
C GLY A 144 9.51 -18.56 -3.06
N TRP A 145 10.65 -19.15 -2.70
CA TRP A 145 11.45 -18.75 -1.53
C TRP A 145 11.89 -17.28 -1.53
N ALA A 146 12.07 -16.66 -2.70
CA ALA A 146 12.45 -15.25 -2.79
C ALA A 146 11.31 -14.31 -2.37
N ARG A 147 10.11 -14.48 -2.94
CA ARG A 147 9.00 -13.51 -2.84
C ARG A 147 7.99 -13.80 -1.75
N ARG A 148 7.84 -15.07 -1.36
CA ARG A 148 6.69 -15.53 -0.57
C ARG A 148 6.36 -14.66 0.65
N ARG A 149 7.36 -14.26 1.43
CA ARG A 149 7.14 -13.42 2.63
C ARG A 149 6.50 -12.07 2.30
N VAL A 150 7.00 -11.40 1.26
CA VAL A 150 6.47 -10.10 0.84
C VAL A 150 5.09 -10.28 0.20
N SER A 151 4.92 -11.28 -0.66
CA SER A 151 3.63 -11.58 -1.28
C SER A 151 2.55 -11.86 -0.23
N GLU A 152 2.81 -12.72 0.75
CA GLU A 152 1.84 -13.00 1.81
C GLU A 152 1.48 -11.76 2.63
N ALA A 153 2.43 -10.84 2.89
CA ALA A 153 2.16 -9.60 3.60
C ALA A 153 1.30 -8.64 2.76
N LEU A 154 1.59 -8.54 1.46
CA LEU A 154 0.78 -7.77 0.52
C LEU A 154 -0.64 -8.33 0.42
N ASP A 155 -0.78 -9.65 0.32
CA ASP A 155 -2.07 -10.32 0.21
C ASP A 155 -2.94 -10.04 1.45
N ARG A 156 -2.35 -9.99 2.66
CA ARG A 156 -3.06 -9.60 3.89
C ARG A 156 -3.58 -8.17 3.81
N LEU A 157 -2.75 -7.22 3.36
CA LEU A 157 -3.18 -5.83 3.20
C LEU A 157 -4.27 -5.69 2.14
N VAL A 158 -4.14 -6.38 1.00
CA VAL A 158 -5.15 -6.38 -0.06
C VAL A 158 -6.49 -6.94 0.42
N LEU A 159 -6.46 -8.03 1.20
CA LEU A 159 -7.67 -8.60 1.79
C LEU A 159 -8.34 -7.66 2.80
N ALA A 160 -7.55 -7.00 3.66
CA ALA A 160 -8.06 -5.99 4.58
C ALA A 160 -8.68 -4.81 3.81
N LEU A 161 -8.00 -4.32 2.77
CA LEU A 161 -8.51 -3.28 1.89
C LEU A 161 -9.84 -3.70 1.27
N LEU A 162 -9.94 -4.88 0.67
CA LEU A 162 -11.19 -5.36 0.06
C LEU A 162 -12.34 -5.51 1.06
N ALA A 163 -12.03 -5.89 2.30
CA ALA A 163 -13.01 -5.94 3.39
C ALA A 163 -13.35 -4.54 3.94
N GLY A 164 -12.61 -3.51 3.51
CA GLY A 164 -12.68 -2.16 4.06
C GLY A 164 -12.15 -2.07 5.49
N GLU A 165 -11.45 -3.09 5.99
CA GLU A 165 -11.00 -3.26 7.37
C GLU A 165 -9.63 -2.62 7.64
N ASP A 166 -9.32 -2.45 8.93
CA ASP A 166 -7.98 -2.04 9.36
C ASP A 166 -6.97 -3.16 9.06
N ALA A 167 -5.89 -2.85 8.34
CA ALA A 167 -4.84 -3.80 7.98
C ALA A 167 -3.71 -3.88 9.02
N GLY A 168 -3.69 -2.95 9.97
CA GLY A 168 -2.58 -2.69 10.88
C GLY A 168 -1.30 -2.28 10.17
N GLU A 169 -0.26 -2.03 10.96
CA GLU A 169 1.07 -1.79 10.46
C GLU A 169 1.86 -3.10 10.41
N GLN A 170 2.40 -3.41 9.24
CA GLN A 170 3.16 -4.64 8.99
C GLN A 170 4.56 -4.29 8.51
N TYR A 171 5.57 -4.87 9.13
CA TYR A 171 6.95 -4.78 8.64
C TYR A 171 7.43 -6.13 8.14
N VAL A 172 7.86 -6.19 6.88
CA VAL A 172 8.40 -7.40 6.25
C VAL A 172 9.74 -7.10 5.61
N ARG A 173 10.65 -8.08 5.63
CA ARG A 173 11.83 -8.08 4.77
C ARG A 173 11.80 -9.27 3.81
N PRO A 174 12.38 -9.13 2.61
CA PRO A 174 12.72 -10.24 1.74
C PRO A 174 13.43 -11.37 2.51
N SER A 175 13.24 -12.60 2.02
CA SER A 175 13.87 -13.76 2.63
C SER A 175 15.39 -13.68 2.53
N ARG A 176 16.10 -14.45 3.38
CA ARG A 176 17.56 -14.60 3.25
C ARG A 176 17.95 -15.08 1.85
N TYR A 177 17.16 -15.97 1.25
CA TYR A 177 17.38 -16.43 -0.11
C TYR A 177 17.32 -15.28 -1.12
N ALA A 178 16.32 -14.38 -1.01
CA ALA A 178 16.23 -13.21 -1.87
C ALA A 178 17.47 -12.30 -1.72
N ARG A 179 17.89 -12.01 -0.48
CA ARG A 179 19.11 -11.20 -0.23
C ARG A 179 20.40 -11.80 -0.80
N LEU A 180 20.47 -13.12 -0.97
CA LEU A 180 21.64 -13.81 -1.54
C LEU A 180 21.59 -13.95 -3.07
N THR A 181 20.40 -13.94 -3.66
CA THR A 181 20.20 -14.33 -5.07
C THR A 181 19.63 -13.23 -5.95
N CYS A 182 19.10 -12.17 -5.34
CA CYS A 182 18.56 -11.01 -6.02
C CYS A 182 19.55 -9.84 -5.90
N ARG A 183 19.52 -8.95 -6.89
CA ARG A 183 20.35 -7.75 -6.92
C ARG A 183 19.50 -6.52 -6.65
N ALA A 184 19.96 -5.68 -5.72
CA ALA A 184 19.35 -4.38 -5.50
C ALA A 184 19.57 -3.49 -6.72
N ARG A 185 18.56 -2.72 -7.08
CA ARG A 185 18.63 -1.66 -8.09
C ARG A 185 18.40 -0.31 -7.41
#